data_AF-A0A9N9QTD5-F1
#
_entry.id   AF-A0A9N9QTD5-F1
#
_cell.length_a   1.000
_cell.length_b   1.000
_cell.length_c   1.000
_cell.angle_alpha   90.00
_cell.angle_beta   90.00
_cell.angle_gamma   90.00
#
_symmetry.space_group_name_H-M   'P 1'
#
loop_
_entity.id
_entity.type
_entity.pdbx_description
1 polymer ?
#
loop_
_entity_poly.entity_id
_entity_poly.type
_entity_poly.pdbx_seq_one_letter_code
_entity_poly.pdbx_strand_id
1 'polypeptide(L)'
;MSVFFFFFVVLQWWQWLVHVNDFKQLWTAQPTYVISQAVFLLAGVVTLIHAFRKGGRWPYFWLGTVLHGLYADNFWHIVLPEYDNFWHSQTTLIFLGQRLPLHIILLYPAFIYHAAYAVSKLKLPRYAEPFAVGLVTVLIDIPYDIVAVKFVHWTWHDTDPNIYDRHYWVPWNSYYFHSTFAASFFFFFDATRRWLAPKVAQWESAGKKAEWKALLVAVLLGMPGGVLMFVPIYHPLHDVYKIHSEVTFFLLFSIFCIFIISGLLSDREKNKEKLTIIDYILMLQLAVHYAIYWIFAVFFHPEKEWSLGFHEPVGPCNEVATLTTPFGQTLEKRKYFCAGDYDESYFDFNCVGGQKPANGASWYVICGTPFENRAEYITVLSTILLVASSVFYCLYFKTAPAAPPQKKLKTK
;
A
#
# COMPACT_ATOMS: atom_id res chain seq x y z
N MET A 1 -5.06 3.79 47.66
CA MET A 1 -5.54 4.67 46.55
C MET A 1 -4.58 4.69 45.36
N SER A 2 -3.26 4.67 45.56
CA SER A 2 -2.27 4.77 44.47
C SER A 2 -2.11 3.51 43.59
N VAL A 3 -2.34 2.31 44.12
CA VAL A 3 -2.27 1.05 43.35
C VAL A 3 -3.47 0.88 42.41
N PHE A 4 -4.67 1.27 42.86
CA PHE A 4 -5.89 1.22 42.05
C PHE A 4 -5.86 2.21 40.89
N PHE A 5 -5.33 3.41 41.10
CA PHE A 5 -5.17 4.42 40.04
C PHE A 5 -4.15 3.98 38.99
N PHE A 6 -3.03 3.37 39.42
CA PHE A 6 -2.04 2.82 38.50
C PHE A 6 -2.59 1.65 37.69
N PHE A 7 -3.37 0.74 38.31
CA PHE A 7 -4.01 -0.37 37.60
C PHE A 7 -5.02 0.11 36.54
N PHE A 8 -5.83 1.12 36.87
CA PHE A 8 -6.80 1.71 35.93
C PHE A 8 -6.13 2.40 34.74
N VAL A 9 -5.07 3.19 34.99
CA VAL A 9 -4.29 3.85 33.93
C VAL A 9 -3.58 2.81 33.05
N VAL A 10 -3.02 1.75 33.64
CA VAL A 10 -2.39 0.65 32.89
C VAL A 10 -3.40 -0.13 32.05
N LEU A 11 -4.58 -0.44 32.58
CA LEU A 11 -5.67 -1.08 31.82
C LEU A 11 -6.12 -0.23 30.62
N GLN A 12 -6.22 1.09 30.81
CA GLN A 12 -6.61 2.02 29.73
C GLN A 12 -5.52 2.12 28.64
N TRP A 13 -4.24 2.08 29.02
CA TRP A 13 -3.12 2.05 28.06
C TRP A 13 -3.06 0.75 27.26
N TRP A 14 -3.28 -0.41 27.88
CA TRP A 14 -3.31 -1.69 27.16
C TRP A 14 -4.49 -1.78 26.21
N GLN A 15 -5.67 -1.30 26.62
CA GLN A 15 -6.86 -1.25 25.77
C GLN A 15 -6.68 -0.29 24.58
N TRP A 16 -5.96 0.81 24.78
CA TRP A 16 -5.59 1.69 23.68
C TRP A 16 -4.54 1.03 22.76
N LEU A 17 -3.54 0.38 23.32
CA LEU A 17 -2.46 -0.21 22.51
C LEU A 17 -2.95 -1.34 21.62
N VAL A 18 -3.76 -2.27 22.16
CA VAL A 18 -4.28 -3.43 21.43
C VAL A 18 -5.70 -3.74 21.86
N HIS A 19 -6.57 -3.95 20.87
CA HIS A 19 -7.93 -4.40 21.05
C HIS A 19 -8.18 -5.70 20.26
N VAL A 20 -8.95 -6.61 20.86
CA VAL A 20 -9.33 -7.88 20.26
C VAL A 20 -10.84 -7.91 20.09
N ASN A 21 -11.29 -7.84 18.84
CA ASN A 21 -12.70 -7.87 18.50
C ASN A 21 -13.22 -9.31 18.39
N ASP A 22 -14.53 -9.51 18.54
CA ASP A 22 -15.16 -10.82 18.33
C ASP A 22 -15.10 -11.23 16.86
N PHE A 23 -14.41 -12.33 16.59
CA PHE A 23 -14.27 -12.90 15.25
C PHE A 23 -15.62 -13.25 14.62
N LYS A 24 -16.58 -13.77 15.41
CA LYS A 24 -17.88 -14.20 14.85
C LYS A 24 -18.69 -13.00 14.37
N GLN A 25 -18.68 -11.92 15.14
CA GLN A 25 -19.28 -10.65 14.72
C GLN A 25 -18.64 -10.13 13.43
N LEU A 26 -17.30 -10.08 13.37
CA LEU A 26 -16.58 -9.60 12.19
C LEU A 26 -16.83 -10.46 10.95
N TRP A 27 -16.87 -11.79 11.09
CA TRP A 27 -17.20 -12.69 9.98
C TRP A 27 -18.62 -12.50 9.45
N THR A 28 -19.56 -12.15 10.35
CA THR A 28 -20.95 -11.86 9.98
C THR A 28 -21.08 -10.50 9.30
N ALA A 29 -20.28 -9.52 9.73
CA ALA A 29 -20.32 -8.16 9.23
C ALA A 29 -19.56 -7.97 7.90
N GLN A 30 -18.33 -8.49 7.82
CA GLN A 30 -17.41 -8.31 6.69
C GLN A 30 -16.54 -9.56 6.45
N PRO A 31 -17.12 -10.65 5.93
CA PRO A 31 -16.36 -11.88 5.66
C PRO A 31 -15.19 -11.66 4.68
N THR A 32 -15.36 -10.81 3.66
CA THR A 32 -14.27 -10.50 2.73
C THR A 32 -13.10 -9.81 3.43
N TYR A 33 -13.36 -8.96 4.43
CA TYR A 33 -12.29 -8.29 5.16
C TYR A 33 -11.51 -9.25 6.06
N VAL A 34 -12.19 -10.22 6.68
CA VAL A 34 -11.53 -11.29 7.44
C VAL A 34 -10.64 -12.15 6.54
N ILE A 35 -11.11 -12.48 5.34
CA ILE A 35 -10.31 -13.23 4.36
C ILE A 35 -9.11 -12.40 3.88
N SER A 36 -9.31 -11.11 3.58
CA SER A 36 -8.21 -10.19 3.20
C SER A 36 -7.14 -10.11 4.30
N GLN A 37 -7.55 -9.96 5.58
CA GLN A 37 -6.65 -10.01 6.74
C GLN A 37 -5.79 -11.28 6.73
N ALA A 38 -6.40 -12.45 6.53
CA ALA A 38 -5.70 -13.72 6.50
C ALA A 38 -4.68 -13.79 5.35
N VAL A 39 -5.00 -13.26 4.18
CA VAL A 39 -4.10 -13.22 3.01
C VAL A 39 -2.86 -12.37 3.29
N PHE A 40 -3.01 -11.21 3.92
CA PHE A 40 -1.88 -10.36 4.31
C PHE A 40 -1.06 -10.92 5.48
N LEU A 41 -1.70 -11.55 6.46
CA LEU A 41 -0.98 -12.28 7.52
C LEU A 41 -0.12 -13.40 6.93
N LEU A 42 -0.68 -14.17 5.98
CA LEU A 42 0.06 -15.19 5.24
C LEU A 42 1.19 -14.57 4.42
N ALA A 43 0.95 -13.46 3.74
CA ALA A 43 1.97 -12.70 2.99
C ALA A 43 3.14 -12.29 3.90
N GLY A 44 2.85 -11.71 5.07
CA GLY A 44 3.85 -11.31 6.03
C GLY A 44 4.71 -12.48 6.51
N VAL A 45 4.10 -13.63 6.81
CA VAL A 45 4.82 -14.85 7.21
C VAL A 45 5.68 -15.41 6.06
N VAL A 46 5.12 -15.52 4.85
CA VAL A 46 5.84 -16.06 3.68
C VAL A 46 7.02 -15.16 3.31
N THR A 47 6.82 -13.85 3.26
CA THR A 47 7.89 -12.88 2.96
C THR A 47 8.97 -12.88 4.04
N LEU A 48 8.62 -13.04 5.31
CA LEU A 48 9.57 -13.15 6.41
C LEU A 48 10.43 -14.42 6.30
N ILE A 49 9.79 -15.57 6.08
CA ILE A 49 10.50 -16.85 5.88
C ILE A 49 11.41 -16.74 4.66
N HIS A 50 10.90 -16.19 3.56
CA HIS A 50 11.68 -15.97 2.35
C HIS A 50 12.89 -15.07 2.63
N ALA A 51 12.72 -13.98 3.38
CA ALA A 51 13.80 -13.07 3.74
C ALA A 51 14.92 -13.76 4.52
N PHE A 52 14.59 -14.54 5.54
CA PHE A 52 15.59 -15.29 6.30
C PHE A 52 16.24 -16.43 5.50
N ARG A 53 15.48 -17.11 4.63
CA ARG A 53 15.99 -18.19 3.78
C ARG A 53 16.95 -17.68 2.69
N LYS A 54 16.71 -16.49 2.14
CA LYS A 54 17.64 -15.83 1.21
C LYS A 54 18.85 -15.25 1.92
N GLY A 55 18.69 -14.81 3.16
CA GLY A 55 19.78 -14.26 3.96
C GLY A 55 20.31 -12.94 3.40
N GLY A 56 21.59 -12.66 3.63
CA GLY A 56 22.20 -11.39 3.25
C GLY A 56 21.49 -10.23 3.94
N ARG A 57 20.93 -9.31 3.13
CA ARG A 57 20.20 -8.13 3.62
C ARG A 57 18.69 -8.26 3.62
N TRP A 58 18.13 -9.33 3.03
CA TRP A 58 16.68 -9.48 2.92
C TRP A 58 15.94 -9.36 4.25
N PRO A 59 16.45 -9.88 5.39
CA PRO A 59 15.80 -9.69 6.69
C PRO A 59 15.73 -8.21 7.12
N TYR A 60 16.77 -7.42 6.84
CA TYR A 60 16.78 -5.98 7.13
C TYR A 60 15.84 -5.22 6.21
N PHE A 61 15.77 -5.60 4.94
CA PHE A 61 14.83 -5.00 4.01
C PHE A 61 13.39 -5.28 4.43
N TRP A 62 13.06 -6.52 4.80
CA TRP A 62 11.74 -6.90 5.30
C TRP A 62 11.36 -6.13 6.58
N LEU A 63 12.28 -6.03 7.55
CA LEU A 63 12.04 -5.24 8.74
C LEU A 63 11.87 -3.75 8.40
N GLY A 64 12.67 -3.25 7.45
CA GLY A 64 12.55 -1.90 6.92
C GLY A 64 11.17 -1.64 6.32
N THR A 65 10.60 -2.58 5.55
CA THR A 65 9.25 -2.41 4.99
C THR A 65 8.17 -2.33 6.06
N VAL A 66 8.28 -3.14 7.14
CA VAL A 66 7.35 -3.06 8.28
C VAL A 66 7.44 -1.69 8.97
N LEU A 67 8.65 -1.26 9.30
CA LEU A 67 8.86 0.00 10.02
C LEU A 67 8.52 1.22 9.16
N HIS A 68 8.80 1.16 7.86
CA HIS A 68 8.41 2.19 6.91
C HIS A 68 6.89 2.32 6.82
N GLY A 69 6.17 1.21 6.77
CA GLY A 69 4.70 1.21 6.78
C GLY A 69 4.11 1.79 8.04
N LEU A 70 4.60 1.33 9.21
CA LEU A 70 4.20 1.89 10.51
C LEU A 70 4.43 3.41 10.57
N TYR A 71 5.55 3.88 10.04
CA TYR A 71 5.85 5.30 9.97
C TYR A 71 4.90 6.04 9.00
N ALA A 72 4.74 5.55 7.77
CA ALA A 72 3.97 6.22 6.73
C ALA A 72 2.48 6.32 7.07
N ASP A 73 1.85 5.24 7.54
CA ASP A 73 0.41 5.22 7.85
C ASP A 73 0.05 6.08 9.06
N ASN A 74 0.92 6.12 10.08
CA ASN A 74 0.60 6.77 11.35
C ASN A 74 1.13 8.21 11.43
N PHE A 75 2.02 8.63 10.52
CA PHE A 75 2.62 9.95 10.57
C PHE A 75 1.57 11.07 10.53
N TRP A 76 0.64 11.01 9.58
CA TRP A 76 -0.37 12.06 9.41
C TRP A 76 -1.27 12.13 10.65
N HIS A 77 -1.82 11.00 11.09
CA HIS A 77 -2.66 10.98 12.28
C HIS A 77 -1.97 11.48 13.56
N ILE A 78 -0.69 11.16 13.77
CA ILE A 78 0.02 11.49 15.02
C ILE A 78 0.64 12.90 14.98
N VAL A 79 1.19 13.30 13.84
CA VAL A 79 2.02 14.51 13.72
C VAL A 79 1.25 15.67 13.13
N LEU A 80 0.35 15.41 12.17
CA LEU A 80 -0.42 16.41 11.44
C LEU A 80 -1.88 15.94 11.25
N PRO A 81 -2.68 15.87 12.33
CA PRO A 81 -3.99 15.23 12.30
C PRO A 81 -4.96 15.84 11.29
N GLU A 82 -4.72 17.06 10.81
CA GLU A 82 -5.50 17.70 9.77
C GLU A 82 -5.43 16.95 8.43
N TYR A 83 -4.34 16.21 8.20
CA TYR A 83 -4.09 15.42 6.97
C TYR A 83 -4.59 13.98 7.06
N ASP A 84 -5.20 13.60 8.19
CA ASP A 84 -5.86 12.30 8.35
C ASP A 84 -7.02 12.19 7.35
N ASN A 85 -6.97 11.16 6.50
CA ASN A 85 -7.81 11.10 5.31
C ASN A 85 -8.36 9.71 4.97
N PHE A 86 -8.14 8.71 5.83
CA PHE A 86 -8.78 7.39 5.70
C PHE A 86 -9.01 6.72 7.05
N TRP A 87 -9.99 5.82 7.09
CA TRP A 87 -10.37 5.08 8.29
C TRP A 87 -10.63 3.62 8.01
N HIS A 88 -9.91 2.74 8.70
CA HIS A 88 -10.10 1.30 8.57
C HIS A 88 -11.33 0.81 9.33
N SER A 89 -12.01 -0.16 8.76
CA SER A 89 -12.97 -0.95 9.49
C SER A 89 -12.29 -1.78 10.59
N GLN A 90 -13.10 -2.26 11.53
CA GLN A 90 -12.61 -3.02 12.67
C GLN A 90 -12.14 -4.42 12.26
N THR A 91 -11.06 -4.87 12.91
CA THR A 91 -10.41 -6.15 12.61
C THR A 91 -10.21 -6.97 13.88
N THR A 92 -9.89 -8.25 13.74
CA THR A 92 -9.78 -9.18 14.90
C THR A 92 -8.72 -8.70 15.88
N LEU A 93 -7.59 -8.19 15.36
CA LEU A 93 -6.51 -7.59 16.14
C LEU A 93 -6.23 -6.21 15.57
N ILE A 94 -6.46 -5.18 16.37
CA ILE A 94 -6.30 -3.78 15.98
C ILE A 94 -5.55 -3.01 17.06
N PHE A 95 -4.70 -2.09 16.65
CA PHE A 95 -3.80 -1.34 17.53
C PHE A 95 -4.13 0.16 17.53
N LEU A 96 -3.49 0.87 18.47
CA LEU A 96 -3.44 2.34 18.52
C LEU A 96 -4.82 3.01 18.55
N GLY A 97 -5.66 2.62 19.50
CA GLY A 97 -7.00 3.17 19.67
C GLY A 97 -7.98 2.65 18.62
N GLN A 98 -7.77 1.42 18.15
CA GLN A 98 -8.62 0.77 17.13
C GLN A 98 -8.54 1.45 15.75
N ARG A 99 -7.34 1.92 15.37
CA ARG A 99 -7.04 2.60 14.10
C ARG A 99 -6.12 1.80 13.17
N LEU A 100 -5.23 0.98 13.72
CA LEU A 100 -4.20 0.29 12.95
C LEU A 100 -4.43 -1.22 12.98
N PRO A 101 -5.11 -1.80 11.97
CA PRO A 101 -5.28 -3.25 11.88
C PRO A 101 -3.94 -3.99 11.81
N LEU A 102 -3.84 -5.17 12.41
CA LEU A 102 -2.62 -5.99 12.38
C LEU A 102 -2.14 -6.27 10.95
N HIS A 103 -3.05 -6.56 10.03
CA HIS A 103 -2.69 -6.91 8.66
C HIS A 103 -2.08 -5.73 7.89
N ILE A 104 -2.42 -4.48 8.23
CA ILE A 104 -1.84 -3.27 7.63
C ILE A 104 -0.35 -3.14 7.95
N ILE A 105 0.08 -3.60 9.14
CA ILE A 105 1.51 -3.70 9.50
C ILE A 105 2.26 -4.64 8.53
N LEU A 106 1.57 -5.65 7.98
CA LEU A 106 2.14 -6.65 7.06
C LEU A 106 1.85 -6.36 5.57
N LEU A 107 1.04 -5.35 5.28
CA LEU A 107 0.72 -4.89 3.93
C LEU A 107 1.99 -4.42 3.19
N TYR A 108 2.82 -3.63 3.86
CA TYR A 108 4.04 -3.09 3.25
C TYR A 108 5.07 -4.16 2.86
N PRO A 109 5.35 -5.18 3.69
CA PRO A 109 6.06 -6.37 3.23
C PRO A 109 5.37 -7.05 2.05
N ALA A 110 4.04 -7.27 2.09
CA ALA A 110 3.34 -7.92 0.99
C ALA A 110 3.53 -7.19 -0.36
N PHE A 111 3.59 -5.86 -0.35
CA PHE A 111 3.75 -5.06 -1.56
C PHE A 111 5.22 -4.82 -1.92
N ILE A 112 5.95 -4.08 -1.07
CA ILE A 112 7.29 -3.59 -1.37
C ILE A 112 8.31 -4.73 -1.40
N TYR A 113 8.19 -5.73 -0.51
CA TYR A 113 9.11 -6.88 -0.53
C TYR A 113 8.97 -7.71 -1.80
N HIS A 114 7.73 -8.03 -2.20
CA HIS A 114 7.46 -8.74 -3.44
C HIS A 114 7.99 -7.98 -4.65
N ALA A 115 7.70 -6.68 -4.72
CA ALA A 115 8.17 -5.82 -5.79
C ALA A 115 9.71 -5.80 -5.87
N ALA A 116 10.38 -5.50 -4.75
CA ALA A 116 11.84 -5.44 -4.70
C ALA A 116 12.49 -6.78 -5.06
N TYR A 117 11.95 -7.90 -4.57
CA TYR A 117 12.49 -9.21 -4.90
C TYR A 117 12.32 -9.56 -6.38
N ALA A 118 11.14 -9.34 -6.95
CA ALA A 118 10.90 -9.60 -8.37
C ALA A 118 11.78 -8.71 -9.26
N VAL A 119 11.88 -7.41 -8.94
CA VAL A 119 12.71 -6.44 -9.68
C VAL A 119 14.20 -6.77 -9.57
N SER A 120 14.68 -7.28 -8.43
CA SER A 120 16.08 -7.69 -8.25
C SER A 120 16.56 -8.69 -9.32
N LYS A 121 15.63 -9.46 -9.91
CA LYS A 121 15.93 -10.46 -10.95
C LYS A 121 16.30 -9.83 -12.29
N LEU A 122 15.94 -8.57 -12.52
CA LEU A 122 16.32 -7.83 -13.72
C LEU A 122 17.75 -7.29 -13.67
N LYS A 123 18.34 -7.16 -12.46
CA LYS A 123 19.63 -6.47 -12.23
C LYS A 123 19.67 -5.10 -12.93
N LEU A 124 18.62 -4.31 -12.73
CA LEU A 124 18.53 -2.98 -13.33
C LEU A 124 19.66 -2.06 -12.85
N PRO A 125 20.08 -1.09 -13.67
CA PRO A 125 20.93 0.00 -13.18
C PRO A 125 20.28 0.75 -12.03
N ARG A 126 21.13 1.31 -11.17
CA ARG A 126 20.72 1.98 -9.93
C ARG A 126 19.79 3.18 -10.12
N TYR A 127 19.85 3.83 -11.27
CA TYR A 127 18.96 4.95 -11.60
C TYR A 127 17.55 4.48 -12.01
N ALA A 128 17.36 3.20 -12.31
CA ALA A 128 16.11 2.63 -12.81
C ALA A 128 15.41 1.73 -11.79
N GLU A 129 16.20 1.00 -10.99
CA GLU A 129 15.69 0.00 -10.06
C GLU A 129 14.66 0.53 -9.04
N PRO A 130 14.87 1.69 -8.37
CA PRO A 130 13.89 2.20 -7.42
C PRO A 130 12.53 2.49 -8.05
N PHE A 131 12.52 3.04 -9.26
CA PHE A 131 11.28 3.34 -10.00
C PHE A 131 10.55 2.08 -10.43
N ALA A 132 11.28 1.02 -10.81
CA ALA A 132 10.69 -0.29 -11.05
C ALA A 132 10.04 -0.87 -9.79
N VAL A 133 10.71 -0.77 -8.62
CA VAL A 133 10.10 -1.19 -7.35
C VAL A 133 8.83 -0.41 -7.06
N GLY A 134 8.84 0.91 -7.28
CA GLY A 134 7.66 1.77 -7.12
C GLY A 134 6.47 1.32 -7.98
N LEU A 135 6.65 1.18 -9.30
CA LEU A 135 5.54 0.77 -10.18
C LEU A 135 5.07 -0.66 -9.95
N VAL A 136 5.98 -1.60 -9.64
CA VAL A 136 5.60 -2.98 -9.32
C VAL A 136 4.87 -3.05 -7.98
N THR A 137 5.18 -2.17 -7.01
CA THR A 137 4.42 -2.05 -5.76
C THR A 137 2.98 -1.65 -6.05
N VAL A 138 2.77 -0.61 -6.87
CA VAL A 138 1.42 -0.19 -7.30
C VAL A 138 0.68 -1.31 -8.02
N LEU A 139 1.35 -2.07 -8.89
CA LEU A 139 0.71 -3.19 -9.59
C LEU A 139 0.15 -4.25 -8.63
N ILE A 140 0.83 -4.50 -7.50
CA ILE A 140 0.38 -5.43 -6.45
C ILE A 140 -0.79 -4.83 -5.65
N ASP A 141 -0.75 -3.52 -5.43
CA ASP A 141 -1.69 -2.77 -4.60
C ASP A 141 -3.05 -2.55 -5.26
N ILE A 142 -3.10 -2.12 -6.53
CA ILE A 142 -4.34 -1.75 -7.25
C ILE A 142 -5.54 -2.70 -7.01
N PRO A 143 -5.43 -4.04 -7.16
CA PRO A 143 -6.60 -4.91 -6.98
C PRO A 143 -7.11 -4.93 -5.54
N TYR A 144 -6.23 -4.76 -4.56
CA TYR A 144 -6.61 -4.63 -3.16
C TYR A 144 -7.35 -3.31 -2.94
N ASP A 145 -6.76 -2.20 -3.36
CA ASP A 145 -7.32 -0.86 -3.16
C ASP A 145 -8.74 -0.74 -3.76
N ILE A 146 -8.91 -1.13 -5.03
CA ILE A 146 -10.21 -1.04 -5.72
C ILE A 146 -11.28 -1.87 -5.02
N VAL A 147 -10.96 -3.11 -4.66
CA VAL A 147 -11.95 -4.04 -4.12
C VAL A 147 -12.25 -3.71 -2.66
N ALA A 148 -11.24 -3.44 -1.87
CA ALA A 148 -11.41 -3.28 -0.44
C ALA A 148 -12.14 -1.97 -0.07
N VAL A 149 -11.96 -0.88 -0.82
CA VAL A 149 -12.82 0.32 -0.71
C VAL A 149 -14.27 -0.03 -1.05
N LYS A 150 -14.50 -0.76 -2.15
CA LYS A 150 -15.87 -1.15 -2.55
C LYS A 150 -16.57 -2.05 -1.52
N PHE A 151 -15.82 -2.85 -0.78
CA PHE A 151 -16.32 -3.68 0.33
C PHE A 151 -16.22 -3.00 1.71
N VAL A 152 -16.00 -1.67 1.74
CA VAL A 152 -15.92 -0.86 2.97
C VAL A 152 -14.93 -1.42 4.01
N HIS A 153 -13.81 -1.98 3.56
CA HIS A 153 -12.70 -2.39 4.42
C HIS A 153 -12.01 -1.17 5.03
N TRP A 154 -12.02 -0.05 4.30
CA TRP A 154 -11.76 1.29 4.82
C TRP A 154 -12.53 2.32 3.99
N THR A 155 -12.59 3.53 4.51
CA THR A 155 -13.16 4.70 3.84
C THR A 155 -12.12 5.78 3.68
N TRP A 156 -12.36 6.67 2.71
CA TRP A 156 -11.59 7.88 2.49
C TRP A 156 -12.36 9.10 2.99
N HIS A 157 -11.65 10.19 3.23
CA HIS A 157 -12.24 11.48 3.53
C HIS A 157 -12.97 12.01 2.31
N ASP A 158 -14.20 12.46 2.54
CA ASP A 158 -15.16 12.84 1.50
C ASP A 158 -14.68 14.03 0.64
N THR A 159 -14.29 15.15 1.26
CA THR A 159 -13.94 16.38 0.51
C THR A 159 -12.47 16.78 0.53
N ASP A 160 -11.55 15.89 0.89
CA ASP A 160 -10.13 16.29 0.94
C ASP A 160 -9.59 16.49 -0.49
N PRO A 161 -9.12 17.72 -0.85
CA PRO A 161 -8.70 18.04 -2.22
C PRO A 161 -7.46 17.27 -2.66
N ASN A 162 -6.69 16.69 -1.74
CA ASN A 162 -5.56 15.83 -2.11
C ASN A 162 -6.00 14.41 -2.48
N ILE A 163 -7.25 14.03 -2.28
CA ILE A 163 -7.73 12.68 -2.61
C ILE A 163 -9.07 12.66 -3.32
N TYR A 164 -9.51 13.84 -3.78
CA TYR A 164 -10.82 14.07 -4.41
C TYR A 164 -10.98 13.32 -5.74
N ASP A 165 -9.97 13.36 -6.60
CA ASP A 165 -10.01 12.64 -7.88
C ASP A 165 -9.77 11.15 -7.66
N ARG A 166 -10.78 10.34 -8.02
CA ARG A 166 -10.80 8.90 -7.71
C ARG A 166 -10.91 8.02 -8.96
N HIS A 167 -10.39 6.80 -8.84
CA HIS A 167 -10.58 5.68 -9.76
C HIS A 167 -11.21 4.52 -8.98
N TYR A 168 -12.47 4.19 -9.28
CA TYR A 168 -13.26 3.24 -8.48
C TYR A 168 -13.26 3.56 -6.98
N TRP A 169 -13.48 4.84 -6.65
CA TRP A 169 -13.47 5.37 -5.27
C TRP A 169 -12.10 5.36 -4.57
N VAL A 170 -11.05 4.88 -5.22
CA VAL A 170 -9.67 4.96 -4.74
C VAL A 170 -9.03 6.26 -5.25
N PRO A 171 -8.46 7.11 -4.39
CA PRO A 171 -7.74 8.31 -4.83
C PRO A 171 -6.59 7.98 -5.78
N TRP A 172 -6.43 8.75 -6.86
CA TRP A 172 -5.24 8.65 -7.71
C TRP A 172 -3.93 8.86 -6.93
N ASN A 173 -4.01 9.67 -5.86
CA ASN A 173 -2.89 9.93 -4.98
C ASN A 173 -2.50 8.72 -4.11
N SER A 174 -3.38 7.74 -3.90
CA SER A 174 -3.01 6.46 -3.26
C SER A 174 -1.91 5.77 -4.08
N TYR A 175 -2.14 5.60 -5.39
CA TYR A 175 -1.15 5.02 -6.31
C TYR A 175 0.13 5.86 -6.41
N TYR A 176 -0.02 7.18 -6.32
CA TYR A 176 1.11 8.10 -6.29
C TYR A 176 1.99 7.90 -5.05
N PHE A 177 1.38 7.80 -3.86
CA PHE A 177 2.09 7.56 -2.61
C PHE A 177 2.74 6.19 -2.61
N HIS A 178 2.02 5.12 -2.98
CA HIS A 178 2.60 3.79 -3.05
C HIS A 178 3.79 3.70 -4.03
N SER A 179 3.71 4.32 -5.20
CA SER A 179 4.83 4.33 -6.16
C SER A 179 6.03 5.14 -5.66
N THR A 180 5.82 6.37 -5.21
CA THR A 180 6.91 7.28 -4.82
C THR A 180 7.54 6.90 -3.49
N PHE A 181 6.75 6.46 -2.51
CA PHE A 181 7.25 6.09 -1.18
C PHE A 181 8.06 4.80 -1.28
N ALA A 182 7.57 3.79 -2.01
CA ALA A 182 8.32 2.56 -2.24
C ALA A 182 9.61 2.80 -3.03
N ALA A 183 9.57 3.64 -4.08
CA ALA A 183 10.76 4.02 -4.84
C ALA A 183 11.78 4.74 -3.95
N SER A 184 11.34 5.71 -3.16
CA SER A 184 12.21 6.48 -2.27
C SER A 184 12.79 5.63 -1.14
N PHE A 185 11.96 4.82 -0.48
CA PHE A 185 12.40 3.86 0.53
C PHE A 185 13.48 2.93 -0.02
N PHE A 186 13.24 2.31 -1.18
CA PHE A 186 14.21 1.42 -1.82
C PHE A 186 15.51 2.16 -2.17
N PHE A 187 15.40 3.38 -2.73
CA PHE A 187 16.55 4.21 -3.07
C PHE A 187 17.42 4.50 -1.85
N PHE A 188 16.84 4.98 -0.75
CA PHE A 188 17.59 5.28 0.47
C PHE A 188 18.18 4.03 1.11
N PHE A 189 17.48 2.90 1.06
CA PHE A 189 17.98 1.63 1.57
C PHE A 189 19.22 1.16 0.82
N ASP A 190 19.20 1.16 -0.52
CA ASP A 190 20.38 0.79 -1.32
C ASP A 190 21.50 1.86 -1.22
N ALA A 191 21.16 3.13 -1.46
CA ALA A 191 22.13 4.21 -1.57
C ALA A 191 22.93 4.40 -0.28
N THR A 192 22.26 4.41 0.87
CA THR A 192 22.92 4.56 2.18
C THR A 192 23.88 3.43 2.43
N ARG A 193 23.45 2.19 2.22
CA ARG A 193 24.29 1.01 2.38
C ARG A 193 25.49 1.07 1.44
N ARG A 194 25.28 1.43 0.18
CA ARG A 194 26.33 1.54 -0.83
C ARG A 194 27.38 2.56 -0.43
N TRP A 195 26.97 3.71 0.08
CA TRP A 195 27.90 4.69 0.61
C TRP A 195 28.72 4.14 1.79
N LEU A 196 28.08 3.40 2.70
CA LEU A 196 28.74 2.86 3.88
C LEU A 196 29.71 1.70 3.61
N ALA A 197 29.54 0.93 2.53
CA ALA A 197 30.35 -0.28 2.29
C ALA A 197 30.63 -0.62 0.80
N PRO A 198 31.04 0.33 -0.05
CA PRO A 198 30.90 0.32 -1.52
C PRO A 198 31.41 -0.91 -2.30
N LYS A 199 32.23 -1.77 -1.67
CA LYS A 199 32.81 -2.98 -2.27
C LYS A 199 31.95 -4.25 -2.11
N VAL A 200 30.92 -4.22 -1.28
CA VAL A 200 30.03 -5.36 -1.01
C VAL A 200 28.91 -5.39 -2.05
N ALA A 201 28.58 -6.57 -2.57
CA ALA A 201 27.53 -6.72 -3.58
C ALA A 201 26.16 -6.29 -3.03
N GLN A 202 25.26 -5.86 -3.93
CA GLN A 202 24.00 -5.20 -3.56
C GLN A 202 23.15 -6.01 -2.60
N TRP A 203 23.04 -7.34 -2.73
CA TRP A 203 22.17 -8.18 -1.89
C TRP A 203 22.92 -8.96 -0.81
N GLU A 204 24.24 -8.81 -0.73
CA GLU A 204 25.05 -9.33 0.37
C GLU A 204 24.92 -8.42 1.61
N SER A 205 25.17 -8.99 2.79
CA SER A 205 25.18 -8.21 4.03
C SER A 205 26.52 -7.49 4.20
N ALA A 206 26.46 -6.19 4.44
CA ALA A 206 27.60 -5.31 4.71
C ALA A 206 28.02 -5.27 6.19
N GLY A 207 27.53 -6.22 6.99
CA GLY A 207 27.66 -6.21 8.44
C GLY A 207 26.58 -5.38 9.14
N LYS A 208 26.27 -5.76 10.39
CA LYS A 208 25.11 -5.25 11.15
C LYS A 208 25.02 -3.73 11.19
N LYS A 209 26.15 -3.04 11.41
CA LYS A 209 26.18 -1.57 11.57
C LYS A 209 25.74 -0.83 10.30
N ALA A 210 26.17 -1.30 9.13
CA ALA A 210 25.81 -0.67 7.86
C ALA A 210 24.34 -0.95 7.49
N GLU A 211 23.88 -2.19 7.71
CA GLU A 211 22.49 -2.57 7.42
C GLU A 211 21.48 -1.84 8.32
N TRP A 212 21.74 -1.74 9.62
CA TRP A 212 20.87 -1.00 10.54
C TRP A 212 20.80 0.49 10.19
N LYS A 213 21.92 1.11 9.80
CA LYS A 213 21.91 2.52 9.36
C LYS A 213 21.11 2.70 8.08
N ALA A 214 21.32 1.84 7.08
CA ALA A 214 20.58 1.90 5.82
C ALA A 214 19.08 1.69 6.03
N LEU A 215 18.70 0.73 6.86
CA LEU A 215 17.32 0.50 7.28
C LEU A 215 16.73 1.74 7.93
N LEU A 216 17.37 2.30 8.96
CA LEU A 216 16.83 3.46 9.69
C LEU A 216 16.70 4.70 8.80
N VAL A 217 17.69 4.96 7.95
CA VAL A 217 17.64 6.08 6.99
C VAL A 217 16.51 5.86 5.98
N ALA A 218 16.34 4.64 5.45
CA ALA A 218 15.26 4.34 4.52
C ALA A 218 13.87 4.50 5.15
N VAL A 219 13.69 4.03 6.39
CA VAL A 219 12.44 4.18 7.14
C VAL A 219 12.08 5.65 7.31
N LEU A 220 13.03 6.47 7.76
CA LEU A 220 12.81 7.89 8.06
C LEU A 220 12.67 8.77 6.80
N LEU A 221 13.41 8.46 5.74
CA LEU A 221 13.45 9.28 4.52
C LEU A 221 12.56 8.75 3.39
N GLY A 222 12.02 7.53 3.50
CA GLY A 222 11.18 6.93 2.45
C GLY A 222 9.93 7.77 2.16
N MET A 223 9.15 8.12 3.19
CA MET A 223 7.96 8.96 3.00
C MET A 223 8.33 10.41 2.61
N PRO A 224 9.20 11.13 3.33
CA PRO A 224 9.58 12.49 2.95
C PRO A 224 10.18 12.59 1.54
N GLY A 225 11.03 11.63 1.16
CA GLY A 225 11.60 11.59 -0.19
C GLY A 225 10.56 11.27 -1.26
N GLY A 226 9.55 10.45 -0.94
CA GLY A 226 8.42 10.20 -1.83
C GLY A 226 7.53 11.43 -2.00
N VAL A 227 7.24 12.16 -0.92
CA VAL A 227 6.55 13.46 -0.96
C VAL A 227 7.28 14.45 -1.87
N LEU A 228 8.62 14.49 -1.82
CA LEU A 228 9.43 15.33 -2.72
C LEU A 228 9.36 14.92 -4.21
N MET A 229 9.00 13.67 -4.53
CA MET A 229 8.74 13.24 -5.91
C MET A 229 7.31 13.59 -6.37
N PHE A 230 6.37 13.65 -5.43
CA PHE A 230 4.97 14.00 -5.66
C PHE A 230 4.75 15.50 -5.85
N VAL A 231 5.20 16.28 -4.88
CA VAL A 231 4.94 17.72 -4.74
C VAL A 231 5.23 18.53 -6.01
N PRO A 232 6.38 18.38 -6.71
CA PRO A 232 6.70 19.21 -7.87
C PRO A 232 5.83 18.97 -9.10
N ILE A 233 5.17 17.81 -9.18
CA ILE A 233 4.30 17.45 -10.30
C ILE A 233 2.85 17.74 -9.91
N TYR A 234 2.42 17.24 -8.74
CA TYR A 234 1.03 17.31 -8.33
C TYR A 234 0.56 18.73 -8.06
N HIS A 235 1.17 19.45 -7.10
CA HIS A 235 0.62 20.73 -6.67
C HIS A 235 0.58 21.79 -7.79
N PRO A 236 1.61 21.95 -8.65
CA PRO A 236 1.51 22.88 -9.77
C PRO A 236 0.42 22.48 -10.77
N LEU A 237 0.34 21.20 -11.16
CA LEU A 237 -0.59 20.78 -12.21
C LEU A 237 -2.03 20.67 -11.70
N HIS A 238 -2.23 20.00 -10.58
CA HIS A 238 -3.55 19.79 -9.99
C HIS A 238 -4.04 21.04 -9.26
N ASP A 239 -3.29 21.57 -8.28
CA ASP A 239 -3.85 22.62 -7.43
C ASP A 239 -3.86 24.00 -8.08
N VAL A 240 -2.87 24.31 -8.93
CA VAL A 240 -2.79 25.61 -9.63
C VAL A 240 -3.49 25.55 -10.99
N TYR A 241 -3.19 24.55 -11.82
CA TYR A 241 -3.78 24.43 -13.17
C TYR A 241 -5.08 23.62 -13.24
N LYS A 242 -5.56 23.05 -12.13
CA LYS A 242 -6.82 22.26 -12.07
C LYS A 242 -6.85 21.07 -13.02
N ILE A 243 -5.69 20.47 -13.26
CA ILE A 243 -5.55 19.25 -14.04
C ILE A 243 -5.93 18.06 -13.16
N HIS A 244 -6.81 17.19 -13.65
CA HIS A 244 -7.22 15.98 -12.95
C HIS A 244 -6.03 15.09 -12.56
N SER A 245 -6.06 14.52 -11.36
CA SER A 245 -4.98 13.77 -10.73
C SER A 245 -4.59 12.51 -11.49
N GLU A 246 -5.51 11.94 -12.28
CA GLU A 246 -5.18 10.87 -13.24
C GLU A 246 -4.05 11.28 -14.18
N VAL A 247 -4.11 12.50 -14.73
CA VAL A 247 -3.13 13.00 -15.69
C VAL A 247 -1.78 13.22 -15.00
N THR A 248 -1.78 13.74 -13.77
CA THR A 248 -0.55 13.95 -12.99
C THR A 248 0.10 12.61 -12.62
N PHE A 249 -0.70 11.59 -12.28
CA PHE A 249 -0.23 10.23 -12.06
C PHE A 249 0.36 9.60 -13.33
N PHE A 250 -0.32 9.70 -14.48
CA PHE A 250 0.22 9.15 -15.74
C PHE A 250 1.49 9.86 -16.20
N LEU A 251 1.67 11.14 -15.88
CA LEU A 251 2.93 11.85 -16.08
C LEU A 251 4.05 11.25 -15.23
N LEU A 252 3.82 11.04 -13.93
CA LEU A 252 4.78 10.34 -13.04
C LEU A 252 5.09 8.93 -13.57
N PHE A 253 4.04 8.16 -13.88
CA PHE A 253 4.15 6.81 -14.43
C PHE A 253 5.03 6.79 -15.67
N SER A 254 4.84 7.75 -16.58
CA SER A 254 5.64 7.90 -17.79
C SER A 254 7.11 8.21 -17.48
N ILE A 255 7.38 9.10 -16.52
CA ILE A 255 8.74 9.41 -16.07
C ILE A 255 9.42 8.14 -15.50
N PHE A 256 8.73 7.39 -14.64
CA PHE A 256 9.25 6.14 -14.08
C PHE A 256 9.50 5.12 -15.21
N CYS A 257 8.57 4.99 -16.16
CA CYS A 257 8.73 4.12 -17.32
C CYS A 257 9.95 4.49 -18.18
N ILE A 258 10.24 5.77 -18.39
CA ILE A 258 11.44 6.21 -19.12
C ILE A 258 12.71 5.69 -18.45
N PHE A 259 12.84 5.84 -17.13
CA PHE A 259 14.01 5.32 -16.40
C PHE A 259 14.08 3.79 -16.48
N ILE A 260 12.95 3.10 -16.32
CA ILE A 260 12.88 1.63 -16.36
C ILE A 260 13.25 1.12 -17.74
N ILE A 261 12.67 1.68 -18.81
CA ILE A 261 12.96 1.31 -20.21
C ILE A 261 14.43 1.59 -20.52
N SER A 262 14.96 2.75 -20.13
CA SER A 262 16.39 3.06 -20.29
C SER A 262 17.27 2.02 -19.59
N GLY A 263 16.92 1.62 -18.36
CA GLY A 263 17.60 0.56 -17.62
C GLY A 263 17.48 -0.81 -18.30
N LEU A 264 16.32 -1.14 -18.87
CA LEU A 264 16.09 -2.38 -19.61
C LEU A 264 16.80 -2.42 -20.97
N LEU A 265 17.11 -1.28 -21.56
CA LEU A 265 17.88 -1.16 -22.80
C LEU A 265 19.39 -1.05 -22.56
N SER A 266 19.80 -0.74 -21.33
CA SER A 266 21.22 -0.66 -20.96
C SER A 266 21.91 -2.04 -20.94
N ASP A 267 23.21 -2.02 -21.21
CA ASP A 267 24.10 -3.16 -21.01
C ASP A 267 24.14 -3.52 -19.53
N ARG A 268 23.60 -4.69 -19.19
CA ARG A 268 23.54 -5.20 -17.83
C ARG A 268 23.83 -6.68 -17.79
N GLU A 269 24.39 -7.11 -16.66
CA GLU A 269 24.50 -8.53 -16.40
C GLU A 269 23.11 -9.13 -16.21
N LYS A 270 22.82 -10.18 -16.95
CA LYS A 270 21.62 -10.99 -16.74
C LYS A 270 21.73 -11.79 -15.44
N ASN A 271 20.59 -12.00 -14.77
CA ASN A 271 20.58 -12.86 -13.59
C ASN A 271 20.79 -14.33 -14.01
N LYS A 272 21.70 -15.01 -13.31
CA LYS A 272 22.05 -16.43 -13.54
C LYS A 272 21.55 -17.32 -12.41
N GLU A 273 21.03 -16.74 -11.34
CA GLU A 273 20.50 -17.48 -10.20
C GLU A 273 19.23 -18.23 -10.61
N LYS A 274 19.19 -19.52 -10.29
CA LYS A 274 17.98 -20.32 -10.45
C LYS A 274 17.02 -20.01 -9.31
N LEU A 275 15.73 -20.02 -9.64
CA LEU A 275 14.68 -19.97 -8.64
C LEU A 275 14.71 -21.25 -7.78
N THR A 276 14.50 -21.04 -6.50
CA THR A 276 14.46 -22.04 -5.43
C THR A 276 13.00 -22.26 -5.01
N ILE A 277 12.73 -23.33 -4.25
CA ILE A 277 11.36 -23.65 -3.80
C ILE A 277 10.73 -22.46 -3.04
N ILE A 278 11.49 -21.75 -2.22
CA ILE A 278 10.97 -20.61 -1.47
C ILE A 278 10.54 -19.44 -2.38
N ASP A 279 11.15 -19.31 -3.56
CA ASP A 279 10.74 -18.32 -4.57
C ASP A 279 9.37 -18.66 -5.15
N TYR A 280 9.13 -19.96 -5.40
CA TYR A 280 7.83 -20.42 -5.88
C TYR A 280 6.73 -20.26 -4.84
N ILE A 281 7.04 -20.44 -3.55
CA ILE A 281 6.09 -20.17 -2.45
C ILE A 281 5.76 -18.67 -2.40
N LEU A 282 6.76 -17.80 -2.55
CA LEU A 282 6.55 -16.36 -2.63
C LEU A 282 5.65 -15.99 -3.83
N MET A 283 5.92 -16.54 -5.02
CA MET A 283 5.09 -16.31 -6.21
C MET A 283 3.67 -16.86 -6.05
N LEU A 284 3.50 -18.02 -5.40
CA LEU A 284 2.19 -18.60 -5.13
C LEU A 284 1.38 -17.72 -4.18
N GLN A 285 1.99 -17.18 -3.13
CA GLN A 285 1.31 -16.25 -2.23
C GLN A 285 0.83 -15.01 -3.01
N LEU A 286 1.65 -14.48 -3.90
CA LEU A 286 1.26 -13.35 -4.74
C LEU A 286 0.10 -13.71 -5.68
N ALA A 287 0.10 -14.92 -6.27
CA ALA A 287 -1.01 -15.38 -7.08
C ALA A 287 -2.32 -15.51 -6.26
N VAL A 288 -2.24 -15.98 -5.01
CA VAL A 288 -3.37 -16.01 -4.08
C VAL A 288 -3.90 -14.60 -3.79
N HIS A 289 -3.01 -13.63 -3.59
CA HIS A 289 -3.37 -12.22 -3.42
C HIS A 289 -4.19 -11.68 -4.60
N TYR A 290 -3.73 -11.83 -5.84
CA TYR A 290 -4.55 -11.37 -6.97
C TYR A 290 -5.84 -12.16 -7.15
N ALA A 291 -5.79 -13.48 -6.95
CA ALA A 291 -6.96 -14.34 -7.11
C ALA A 291 -8.07 -14.00 -6.11
N ILE A 292 -7.74 -13.64 -4.87
CA ILE A 292 -8.76 -13.39 -3.85
C ILE A 292 -9.58 -12.13 -4.15
N TYR A 293 -8.95 -11.05 -4.60
CA TYR A 293 -9.66 -9.82 -4.94
C TYR A 293 -10.52 -9.98 -6.20
N TRP A 294 -10.03 -10.78 -7.16
CA TRP A 294 -10.86 -11.20 -8.28
C TRP A 294 -12.07 -12.05 -7.83
N ILE A 295 -11.87 -13.01 -6.92
CA ILE A 295 -12.95 -13.83 -6.33
C ILE A 295 -13.99 -12.95 -5.62
N PHE A 296 -13.56 -11.94 -4.86
CA PHE A 296 -14.48 -11.02 -4.18
C PHE A 296 -15.40 -10.31 -5.17
N ALA A 297 -14.86 -9.75 -6.25
CA ALA A 297 -15.68 -9.07 -7.26
C ALA A 297 -16.68 -10.00 -7.97
N VAL A 298 -16.31 -11.26 -8.19
CA VAL A 298 -17.16 -12.24 -8.88
C VAL A 298 -18.26 -12.81 -7.98
N PHE A 299 -17.90 -13.20 -6.75
CA PHE A 299 -18.75 -14.04 -5.90
C PHE A 299 -19.34 -13.33 -4.68
N PHE A 300 -18.75 -12.23 -4.22
CA PHE A 300 -19.18 -11.53 -3.01
C PHE A 300 -19.93 -10.23 -3.32
N HIS A 301 -20.84 -9.86 -2.41
CA HIS A 301 -21.79 -8.77 -2.59
C HIS A 301 -21.51 -7.67 -1.56
N PRO A 302 -20.97 -6.50 -1.96
CA PRO A 302 -20.64 -5.42 -1.04
C PRO A 302 -21.87 -4.91 -0.27
N GLU A 303 -23.06 -4.94 -0.87
CA GLU A 303 -24.33 -4.56 -0.22
C GLU A 303 -24.77 -5.46 0.94
N LYS A 304 -24.07 -6.59 1.14
CA LYS A 304 -24.31 -7.50 2.27
C LYS A 304 -23.32 -7.29 3.42
N GLU A 305 -22.37 -6.38 3.26
CA GLU A 305 -21.35 -6.07 4.25
C GLU A 305 -21.59 -4.72 4.90
N TRP A 306 -21.29 -4.63 6.20
CA TRP A 306 -21.43 -3.40 6.98
C TRP A 306 -20.25 -3.24 7.93
N SER A 307 -19.83 -1.99 8.14
CA SER A 307 -18.71 -1.65 9.00
C SER A 307 -19.19 -0.79 10.17
N LEU A 308 -19.18 -1.39 11.37
CA LEU A 308 -19.27 -0.66 12.63
C LEU A 308 -17.86 -0.36 13.12
N GLY A 309 -17.51 0.90 13.27
CA GLY A 309 -16.18 1.27 13.71
C GLY A 309 -15.95 2.76 13.80
N PHE A 310 -14.68 3.09 13.98
CA PHE A 310 -14.21 4.45 13.92
C PHE A 310 -14.13 4.92 12.45
N HIS A 311 -14.83 5.99 12.12
CA HIS A 311 -14.94 6.57 10.77
C HIS A 311 -14.68 8.08 10.81
N GLU A 312 -14.80 8.76 9.67
CA GLU A 312 -14.71 10.22 9.58
C GLU A 312 -15.68 10.89 10.59
N PRO A 313 -15.19 11.76 11.50
CA PRO A 313 -16.06 12.36 12.50
C PRO A 313 -17.19 13.18 11.87
N VAL A 314 -18.42 12.97 12.33
CA VAL A 314 -19.64 13.62 11.84
C VAL A 314 -19.81 14.98 12.50
N GLY A 315 -20.24 15.99 11.75
CA GLY A 315 -20.40 17.34 12.30
C GLY A 315 -21.07 18.32 11.33
N PRO A 316 -21.08 19.61 11.68
CA PRO A 316 -21.69 20.64 10.85
C PRO A 316 -21.02 20.75 9.48
N CYS A 317 -21.82 20.77 8.42
CA CYS A 317 -21.34 20.76 7.03
C CYS A 317 -20.66 22.07 6.60
N ASN A 318 -20.82 23.14 7.38
CA ASN A 318 -20.25 24.46 7.13
C ASN A 318 -18.90 24.69 7.83
N GLU A 319 -18.41 23.75 8.64
CA GLU A 319 -17.07 23.84 9.22
C GLU A 319 -16.02 23.31 8.25
N VAL A 320 -15.02 24.15 7.97
CA VAL A 320 -13.89 23.82 7.09
C VAL A 320 -12.59 23.75 7.88
N ALA A 321 -11.68 22.90 7.45
CA ALA A 321 -10.31 22.80 7.90
C ALA A 321 -9.37 23.25 6.77
N THR A 322 -8.27 23.91 7.13
CA THR A 322 -7.26 24.38 6.19
C THR A 322 -6.08 23.40 6.15
N LEU A 323 -5.61 23.11 4.95
CA LEU A 323 -4.42 22.30 4.68
C LEU A 323 -3.38 23.18 4.01
N THR A 324 -2.15 23.21 4.54
CA THR A 324 -1.06 23.98 3.93
C THR A 324 -0.15 23.05 3.13
N THR A 325 -0.10 23.21 1.81
CA THR A 325 0.80 22.41 0.99
C THR A 325 2.26 22.77 1.30
N PRO A 326 3.23 21.90 0.97
CA PRO A 326 4.66 22.21 1.14
C PRO A 326 5.14 23.47 0.40
N PHE A 327 4.38 23.96 -0.59
CA PHE A 327 4.64 25.22 -1.29
C PHE A 327 3.94 26.44 -0.67
N GLY A 328 3.32 26.27 0.50
CA GLY A 328 2.62 27.34 1.23
C GLY A 328 1.24 27.68 0.67
N GLN A 329 0.70 26.89 -0.28
CA GLN A 329 -0.67 27.07 -0.73
C GLN A 329 -1.63 26.57 0.34
N THR A 330 -2.66 27.34 0.65
CA THR A 330 -3.73 26.89 1.54
C THR A 330 -4.85 26.28 0.71
N LEU A 331 -5.19 25.04 1.01
CA LEU A 331 -6.35 24.32 0.50
C LEU A 331 -7.38 24.20 1.63
N GLU A 332 -8.65 24.05 1.27
CA GLU A 332 -9.74 23.89 2.22
C GLU A 332 -10.42 22.55 1.98
N LYS A 333 -10.86 21.92 3.07
CA LYS A 333 -11.76 20.75 3.05
C LYS A 333 -12.80 20.90 4.15
N ARG A 334 -13.91 20.15 4.08
CA ARG A 334 -14.80 20.03 5.24
C ARG A 334 -14.04 19.38 6.38
N LYS A 335 -14.26 19.91 7.58
CA LYS A 335 -13.64 19.38 8.81
C LYS A 335 -14.29 18.08 9.27
N TYR A 336 -15.54 17.88 8.90
CA TYR A 336 -16.36 16.75 9.32
C TYR A 336 -17.11 16.15 8.15
N PHE A 337 -17.45 14.87 8.31
CA PHE A 337 -18.36 14.19 7.42
C PHE A 337 -19.76 14.77 7.54
N CYS A 338 -20.30 15.24 6.41
CA CYS A 338 -21.65 15.76 6.32
C CYS A 338 -22.60 14.64 5.87
N ALA A 339 -23.18 13.91 6.81
CA ALA A 339 -24.10 12.80 6.48
C ALA A 339 -25.32 13.25 5.63
N GLY A 340 -25.65 14.54 5.62
CA GLY A 340 -26.70 15.14 4.80
C GLY A 340 -26.33 15.33 3.32
N ASP A 341 -25.04 15.47 3.01
CA ASP A 341 -24.53 15.98 1.74
C ASP A 341 -23.10 15.47 1.54
N TYR A 342 -22.96 14.27 0.98
CA TYR A 342 -21.69 13.58 0.70
C TYR A 342 -21.81 12.88 -0.66
N ASP A 343 -20.68 12.64 -1.34
CA ASP A 343 -20.68 12.13 -2.72
C ASP A 343 -20.13 10.69 -2.86
N GLU A 344 -19.72 10.08 -1.76
CA GLU A 344 -19.21 8.70 -1.73
C GLU A 344 -20.30 7.66 -2.06
N SER A 345 -20.32 7.14 -3.29
CA SER A 345 -21.36 6.17 -3.71
C SER A 345 -21.11 4.73 -3.23
N TYR A 346 -19.93 4.42 -2.70
CA TYR A 346 -19.56 3.06 -2.29
C TYR A 346 -20.11 2.65 -0.92
N PHE A 347 -20.63 3.59 -0.13
CA PHE A 347 -21.31 3.30 1.13
C PHE A 347 -22.54 4.19 1.38
N ASP A 348 -23.47 3.69 2.18
CA ASP A 348 -24.63 4.42 2.67
C ASP A 348 -25.05 3.97 4.09
N PHE A 349 -26.27 4.29 4.49
CA PHE A 349 -26.85 3.92 5.79
C PHE A 349 -28.05 2.95 5.67
N ASN A 350 -28.18 2.21 4.56
CA ASN A 350 -29.35 1.39 4.27
C ASN A 350 -29.58 0.26 5.30
N CYS A 351 -28.52 -0.35 5.80
CA CYS A 351 -28.53 -1.46 6.75
C CYS A 351 -28.94 -1.04 8.17
N VAL A 352 -28.96 0.27 8.44
CA VAL A 352 -29.50 0.86 9.68
C VAL A 352 -30.79 1.65 9.42
N GLY A 353 -31.54 1.28 8.38
CA GLY A 353 -32.82 1.90 8.05
C GLY A 353 -32.72 3.35 7.57
N GLY A 354 -31.56 3.75 7.02
CA GLY A 354 -31.28 5.12 6.61
C GLY A 354 -30.98 6.08 7.76
N GLN A 355 -30.82 5.56 8.99
CA GLN A 355 -30.51 6.40 10.15
C GLN A 355 -29.08 6.95 10.05
N LYS A 356 -28.99 8.25 9.78
CA LYS A 356 -27.72 8.98 9.73
C LYS A 356 -27.15 9.17 11.14
N PRO A 357 -25.81 9.10 11.31
CA PRO A 357 -25.18 9.35 12.59
C PRO A 357 -25.38 10.81 13.04
N ALA A 358 -25.43 11.02 14.34
CA ALA A 358 -25.58 12.36 14.92
C ALA A 358 -24.26 13.15 14.87
N ASN A 359 -24.36 14.48 14.88
CA ASN A 359 -23.18 15.35 15.01
C ASN A 359 -22.37 14.99 16.26
N GLY A 360 -21.05 14.93 16.10
CA GLY A 360 -20.09 14.50 17.12
C GLY A 360 -19.83 12.99 17.14
N ALA A 361 -20.54 12.19 16.34
CA ALA A 361 -20.25 10.77 16.23
C ALA A 361 -18.97 10.53 15.43
N SER A 362 -18.03 9.80 16.02
CA SER A 362 -16.86 9.24 15.32
C SER A 362 -16.91 7.72 15.24
N TRP A 363 -17.90 7.11 15.88
CA TRP A 363 -18.13 5.68 15.89
C TRP A 363 -19.56 5.37 15.44
N TYR A 364 -19.71 4.81 14.25
CA TYR A 364 -21.03 4.54 13.65
C TYR A 364 -20.98 3.40 12.62
N VAL A 365 -22.15 3.03 12.11
CA VAL A 365 -22.30 1.99 11.09
C VAL A 365 -22.38 2.63 9.71
N ILE A 366 -21.62 2.09 8.77
CA ILE A 366 -21.80 2.29 7.33
C ILE A 366 -22.08 0.96 6.65
N CYS A 367 -22.78 1.02 5.52
CA CYS A 367 -23.23 -0.15 4.76
C CYS A 367 -22.63 -0.08 3.37
N GLY A 368 -22.10 -1.17 2.84
CA GLY A 368 -21.64 -1.20 1.45
C GLY A 368 -22.80 -1.01 0.47
N THR A 369 -22.52 -0.48 -0.71
CA THR A 369 -23.52 -0.36 -1.78
C THR A 369 -23.28 -1.39 -2.89
N PRO A 370 -24.30 -1.79 -3.66
CA PRO A 370 -24.12 -2.74 -4.75
C PRO A 370 -23.17 -2.20 -5.83
N PHE A 371 -22.56 -3.09 -6.61
CA PHE A 371 -21.82 -2.67 -7.80
C PHE A 371 -22.76 -1.97 -8.79
N GLU A 372 -22.41 -0.76 -9.23
CA GLU A 372 -23.12 -0.07 -10.32
C GLU A 372 -23.03 -0.90 -11.61
N ASN A 373 -21.82 -1.38 -11.93
CA ASN A 373 -21.55 -2.28 -13.03
C ASN A 373 -20.56 -3.37 -12.61
N ARG A 374 -21.08 -4.51 -12.11
CA ARG A 374 -20.21 -5.62 -11.65
C ARG A 374 -19.31 -6.16 -12.78
N ALA A 375 -19.81 -6.21 -14.01
CA ALA A 375 -19.05 -6.72 -15.15
C ALA A 375 -17.82 -5.86 -15.44
N GLU A 376 -17.91 -4.56 -15.22
CA GLU A 376 -16.79 -3.63 -15.34
C GLU A 376 -15.68 -3.92 -14.31
N TYR A 377 -16.04 -4.06 -13.03
CA TYR A 377 -15.08 -4.45 -11.98
C TYR A 377 -14.39 -5.78 -12.29
N ILE A 378 -15.15 -6.80 -12.72
CA ILE A 378 -14.59 -8.09 -13.13
C ILE A 378 -13.62 -7.92 -14.30
N THR A 379 -13.97 -7.10 -15.29
CA THR A 379 -13.14 -6.86 -16.49
C THR A 379 -11.83 -6.15 -16.12
N VAL A 380 -11.90 -5.11 -15.29
CA VAL A 380 -10.73 -4.37 -14.81
C VAL A 380 -9.81 -5.27 -13.99
N LEU A 381 -10.34 -6.00 -13.02
CA LEU A 381 -9.54 -6.92 -12.19
C LEU A 381 -8.95 -8.08 -13.00
N SER A 382 -9.68 -8.60 -13.99
CA SER A 382 -9.15 -9.62 -14.91
C SER A 382 -7.99 -9.07 -15.76
N THR A 383 -8.10 -7.81 -16.19
CA THR A 383 -7.05 -7.12 -16.94
C THR A 383 -5.81 -6.91 -16.07
N ILE A 384 -5.99 -6.44 -14.83
CA ILE A 384 -4.91 -6.30 -13.85
C ILE A 384 -4.24 -7.65 -13.60
N LEU A 385 -5.01 -8.73 -13.40
CA LEU A 385 -4.47 -10.08 -13.20
C LEU A 385 -3.62 -10.54 -14.40
N LEU A 386 -4.08 -10.28 -15.63
CA LEU A 386 -3.34 -10.62 -16.85
C LEU A 386 -2.05 -9.81 -16.98
N VAL A 387 -2.11 -8.51 -16.70
CA VAL A 387 -0.93 -7.62 -16.71
C VAL A 387 0.05 -8.05 -15.63
N ALA A 388 -0.39 -8.23 -14.40
CA ALA A 388 0.43 -8.69 -13.28
C ALA A 388 1.09 -10.04 -13.59
N SER A 389 0.31 -11.02 -14.05
CA SER A 389 0.85 -12.34 -14.43
C SER A 389 1.93 -12.22 -15.50
N SER A 390 1.71 -11.37 -16.51
CA SER A 390 2.67 -11.13 -17.59
C SER A 390 3.95 -10.44 -17.09
N VAL A 391 3.80 -9.41 -16.25
CA VAL A 391 4.92 -8.66 -15.66
C VAL A 391 5.74 -9.57 -14.76
N PHE A 392 5.13 -10.27 -13.79
CA PHE A 392 5.85 -11.15 -12.89
C PHE A 392 6.47 -12.35 -13.63
N TYR A 393 5.80 -12.89 -14.66
CA TYR A 393 6.40 -13.90 -15.51
C TYR A 393 7.68 -13.39 -16.19
N CYS A 394 7.66 -12.18 -16.73
CA CYS A 394 8.83 -11.55 -17.32
C CYS A 394 9.94 -11.31 -16.28
N LEU A 395 9.61 -10.80 -15.09
CA LEU A 395 10.56 -10.55 -14.01
C LEU A 395 11.24 -11.83 -13.51
N TYR A 396 10.50 -12.91 -13.33
CA TYR A 396 11.06 -14.15 -12.77
C TYR A 396 11.70 -15.07 -13.82
N PHE A 397 11.14 -15.16 -15.03
CA PHE A 397 11.52 -16.20 -16.00
C PHE A 397 12.17 -15.68 -17.29
N LYS A 398 12.00 -14.40 -17.64
CA LYS A 398 12.59 -13.80 -18.85
C LYS A 398 13.86 -12.99 -18.56
N THR A 399 14.62 -13.40 -17.55
CA THR A 399 15.86 -12.74 -17.11
C THR A 399 17.14 -13.49 -17.50
N ALA A 400 17.03 -14.72 -18.01
CA ALA A 400 18.14 -15.55 -18.44
C ALA A 400 18.62 -15.22 -19.89
N PRO A 401 19.88 -15.54 -20.26
CA PRO A 401 20.31 -15.44 -21.65
C PRO A 401 19.49 -16.38 -22.55
N ALA A 402 19.20 -15.95 -23.78
CA ALA A 402 18.90 -16.90 -24.85
C ALA A 402 20.05 -17.90 -24.93
N ALA A 403 19.74 -19.17 -25.18
CA ALA A 403 20.73 -20.25 -25.27
C ALA A 403 21.96 -19.79 -26.08
N PRO A 404 23.19 -20.17 -25.69
CA PRO A 404 24.37 -19.77 -26.44
C PRO A 404 24.20 -20.18 -27.90
N PRO A 405 24.66 -19.36 -28.88
CA PRO A 405 24.60 -19.76 -30.28
C PRO A 405 25.29 -21.12 -30.42
N GLN A 406 24.62 -22.09 -31.03
CA GLN A 406 25.18 -23.40 -31.29
C GLN A 406 26.55 -23.23 -31.97
N LYS A 407 27.64 -23.52 -31.24
CA LYS A 407 28.99 -23.50 -31.82
C LYS A 407 29.14 -24.74 -32.71
N LYS A 408 28.90 -24.50 -34.00
CA LYS A 408 29.50 -25.06 -35.24
C LYS A 408 29.71 -26.58 -35.35
N LEU A 409 29.06 -27.17 -36.36
CA LEU A 409 29.69 -28.24 -37.14
C LEU A 409 30.64 -27.60 -38.16
N LYS A 410 31.94 -27.76 -37.94
CA LYS A 410 32.93 -27.64 -39.02
C LYS A 410 32.77 -28.88 -39.90
N THR A 411 32.22 -28.72 -41.09
CA THR A 411 32.36 -29.73 -42.15
C THR A 411 33.82 -29.76 -42.58
N LYS A 412 34.38 -30.98 -42.63
CA LYS A 412 35.76 -31.28 -43.05
C LYS A 412 36.01 -30.91 -44.50
#